data_AF-A0A956R234-F1
#
_entry.id   AF-A0A956R234-F1
#
_cell.length_a   1.000
_cell.length_b   1.000
_cell.length_c   1.000
_cell.angle_alpha   90.00
_cell.angle_beta   90.00
_cell.angle_gamma   90.00
#
_symmetry.space_group_name_H-M   'P 1'
#
loop_
_entity.id
_entity.type
_entity.pdbx_description
1 polymer ?
#
loop_
_entity_poly.entity_id
_entity_poly.type
_entity_poly.pdbx_seq_one_letter_code
_entity_poly.pdbx_strand_id
1 'polypeptide(L)'
;MLQPALLALSAHGAEAGNSHAAASTVVFITCLVLLFGAVLLLIRALRGPTVFDRILAINALGTKTVVLVALIAFLDMRNGNPSFFLDTSIVYALINFVATIAILKYIQHRRLG
;
A
#
# COMPACT_ATOMS: atom_id res chain seq x y z
N MET A 1 -3.80 -18.92 46.21
CA MET A 1 -3.20 -17.65 45.72
C MET A 1 -2.79 -17.67 44.24
N LEU A 2 -2.78 -18.83 43.55
CA LEU A 2 -2.37 -18.93 42.13
C LEU A 2 -3.48 -18.66 41.09
N GLN A 3 -4.76 -18.79 41.46
CA GLN A 3 -5.91 -18.56 40.57
C GLN A 3 -6.00 -17.15 39.93
N PRO A 4 -5.74 -16.02 40.64
CA PRO A 4 -5.81 -14.70 40.00
C PRO A 4 -4.73 -14.48 38.94
N ALA A 5 -3.55 -15.11 39.10
CA ALA A 5 -2.46 -15.00 38.11
C ALA A 5 -2.76 -15.77 36.82
N LEU A 6 -3.40 -16.95 36.93
CA LEU A 6 -3.82 -17.75 35.77
C LEU A 6 -4.94 -17.04 34.98
N LEU A 7 -5.88 -16.40 35.68
CA LEU A 7 -6.95 -15.62 35.04
C LEU A 7 -6.41 -14.38 34.32
N ALA A 8 -5.42 -13.69 34.89
CA ALA A 8 -4.75 -12.56 34.23
C ALA A 8 -3.95 -12.98 32.98
N LEU A 9 -3.32 -14.16 32.99
CA LEU A 9 -2.58 -14.70 31.83
C LEU A 9 -3.53 -15.10 30.69
N SER A 10 -4.69 -15.70 31.02
CA SER A 10 -5.74 -16.01 30.04
C SER A 10 -6.37 -14.76 29.43
N ALA A 11 -6.56 -13.70 30.22
CA ALA A 11 -7.08 -12.42 29.73
C ALA A 11 -6.08 -11.75 28.77
N HIS A 12 -4.78 -11.78 29.08
CA HIS A 12 -3.77 -11.18 28.21
C HIS A 12 -3.61 -11.91 26.87
N GLY A 13 -3.75 -13.25 26.87
CA GLY A 13 -3.78 -14.05 25.63
C GLY A 13 -5.01 -13.79 24.75
N ALA A 14 -6.17 -13.52 25.35
CA ALA A 14 -7.40 -13.19 24.62
C ALA A 14 -7.33 -11.80 23.97
N GLU A 15 -6.77 -10.79 24.66
CA GLU A 15 -6.54 -9.43 24.14
C GLU A 15 -5.54 -9.42 22.97
N ALA A 16 -4.47 -10.23 23.06
CA ALA A 16 -3.49 -10.36 21.98
C ALA A 16 -4.11 -11.01 20.73
N GLY A 17 -4.90 -12.08 20.90
CA GLY A 17 -5.60 -12.75 19.79
C GLY A 17 -6.59 -11.84 19.06
N ASN A 18 -7.32 -10.99 19.80
CA ASN A 18 -8.28 -10.05 19.22
C ASN A 18 -7.60 -8.94 18.42
N SER A 19 -6.43 -8.47 18.88
CA SER A 19 -5.65 -7.42 18.23
C SER A 19 -5.11 -7.85 16.85
N HIS A 20 -4.71 -9.11 16.70
CA HIS A 20 -4.26 -9.66 15.42
C HIS A 20 -5.42 -9.90 14.44
N ALA A 21 -6.57 -10.39 14.92
CA ALA A 21 -7.77 -10.56 14.10
C ALA A 21 -8.29 -9.21 13.59
N ALA A 22 -8.33 -8.20 14.46
CA ALA A 22 -8.67 -6.83 14.08
C ALA A 22 -7.70 -6.28 13.02
N ALA A 23 -6.40 -6.46 13.19
CA ALA A 23 -5.40 -6.01 12.22
C ALA A 23 -5.62 -6.61 10.82
N SER A 24 -5.86 -7.92 10.72
CA SER A 24 -6.12 -8.57 9.43
C SER A 24 -7.38 -8.01 8.75
N THR A 25 -8.45 -7.79 9.51
CA THR A 25 -9.72 -7.23 9.00
C THR A 25 -9.53 -5.80 8.48
N VAL A 26 -8.78 -4.97 9.21
CA VAL A 26 -8.45 -3.59 8.81
C VAL A 26 -7.62 -3.59 7.51
N VAL A 27 -6.68 -4.51 7.35
CA VAL A 27 -5.89 -4.65 6.12
C VAL A 27 -6.77 -5.03 4.92
N PHE A 28 -7.70 -5.98 5.09
CA PHE A 28 -8.65 -6.35 4.03
C PHE A 28 -9.53 -5.17 3.60
N ILE A 29 -10.09 -4.41 4.56
CA ILE A 29 -10.89 -3.22 4.26
C ILE A 29 -10.04 -2.19 3.52
N THR A 30 -8.80 -1.97 3.95
CA THR A 30 -7.86 -1.03 3.31
C THR A 30 -7.59 -1.43 1.86
N CYS A 31 -7.34 -2.72 1.58
CA CYS A 31 -7.14 -3.21 0.22
C CYS A 31 -8.37 -2.94 -0.67
N LEU A 32 -9.59 -3.17 -0.18
CA LEU A 32 -10.82 -2.89 -0.93
C LEU A 32 -10.97 -1.40 -1.27
N VAL A 33 -10.73 -0.52 -0.30
CA VAL A 33 -10.77 0.94 -0.51
C VAL A 33 -9.70 1.39 -1.51
N LEU A 34 -8.50 0.80 -1.44
CA LEU A 34 -7.42 1.09 -2.39
C LEU A 34 -7.77 0.64 -3.80
N LEU A 35 -8.32 -0.58 -3.97
CA LEU A 35 -8.75 -1.11 -5.26
C LEU A 35 -9.87 -0.26 -5.87
N PHE A 36 -10.87 0.11 -5.07
CA PHE A 36 -11.94 1.00 -5.51
C PHE A 36 -11.38 2.35 -6.00
N GLY A 37 -10.47 2.96 -5.22
CA GLY A 37 -9.79 4.18 -5.64
C GLY A 37 -8.92 4.01 -6.89
N ALA A 38 -8.31 2.84 -7.09
CA ALA A 38 -7.50 2.54 -8.28
C ALA A 38 -8.37 2.51 -9.54
N VAL A 39 -9.60 1.99 -9.47
CA VAL A 39 -10.57 2.04 -10.57
C VAL A 39 -10.92 3.48 -10.94
N LEU A 40 -11.17 4.35 -9.94
CA LEU A 40 -11.45 5.77 -10.19
C LEU A 40 -10.26 6.49 -10.85
N LEU A 41 -9.04 6.20 -10.40
CA LEU A 41 -7.82 6.74 -11.00
C LEU A 41 -7.60 6.22 -12.42
N LEU A 42 -7.93 4.96 -12.70
CA LEU A 42 -7.85 4.40 -14.04
C LEU A 42 -8.80 5.15 -15.00
N ILE A 43 -10.03 5.45 -14.55
CA ILE A 43 -10.98 6.27 -15.31
C ILE A 43 -10.38 7.67 -15.56
N ARG A 44 -9.78 8.29 -14.54
CA ARG A 44 -9.13 9.61 -14.66
C ARG A 44 -7.92 9.60 -15.60
N ALA A 45 -7.14 8.53 -15.60
CA ALA A 45 -5.97 8.36 -16.48
C ALA A 45 -6.38 8.24 -17.95
N LEU A 46 -7.51 7.59 -18.24
CA LEU A 46 -8.03 7.45 -19.61
C LEU A 46 -8.78 8.70 -20.09
N ARG A 47 -9.64 9.27 -19.24
CA ARG A 47 -10.51 10.42 -19.59
C ARG A 47 -9.93 11.79 -19.23
N GLY A 48 -8.68 11.86 -18.78
CA GLY A 48 -8.05 13.12 -18.40
C GLY A 48 -7.92 14.08 -19.59
N PRO A 49 -8.38 15.36 -19.49
CA PRO A 49 -8.28 16.34 -20.57
C PRO A 49 -6.83 16.80 -20.80
N THR A 50 -6.02 16.89 -19.76
CA THR A 50 -4.61 17.30 -19.87
C THR A 50 -3.66 16.12 -19.73
N VAL A 51 -2.48 16.21 -20.37
CA VAL A 51 -1.42 15.20 -20.21
C VAL A 51 -0.94 15.13 -18.76
N PHE A 52 -0.86 16.28 -18.07
CA PHE A 52 -0.49 16.35 -16.65
C PHE A 52 -1.49 15.64 -15.75
N ASP A 53 -2.79 15.74 -16.02
CA ASP A 53 -3.82 15.02 -15.27
C ASP A 53 -3.65 13.50 -15.39
N ARG A 54 -3.31 13.02 -16.59
CA ARG A 54 -3.09 11.60 -16.84
C ARG A 54 -1.85 11.10 -16.12
N ILE A 55 -0.75 11.87 -16.17
CA ILE A 55 0.48 11.54 -15.46
C ILE A 55 0.25 11.53 -13.94
N LEU A 56 -0.48 12.52 -13.40
CA LEU A 56 -0.82 12.57 -11.99
C LEU A 56 -1.69 11.37 -11.58
N ALA A 57 -2.67 11.00 -12.40
CA ALA A 57 -3.52 9.83 -12.15
C ALA A 57 -2.72 8.52 -12.16
N ILE A 58 -1.78 8.36 -13.10
CA ILE A 58 -0.89 7.19 -13.17
C ILE A 58 0.04 7.13 -11.95
N ASN A 59 0.63 8.27 -11.55
CA ASN A 59 1.49 8.32 -10.37
C ASN A 59 0.73 7.95 -9.09
N ALA A 60 -0.49 8.50 -8.92
CA ALA A 60 -1.34 8.17 -7.79
C ALA A 60 -1.76 6.68 -7.80
N LEU A 61 -1.96 6.09 -8.98
CA LEU A 61 -2.25 4.66 -9.12
C LEU A 61 -1.02 3.83 -8.70
N GLY A 62 0.18 4.20 -9.15
CA GLY A 62 1.44 3.55 -8.75
C GLY A 62 1.67 3.57 -7.25
N THR A 63 1.38 4.68 -6.56
CA THR A 63 1.44 4.74 -5.09
C THR A 63 0.47 3.77 -4.41
N LYS A 64 -0.74 3.57 -4.96
CA LYS A 64 -1.68 2.57 -4.41
C LYS A 64 -1.17 1.15 -4.58
N THR A 65 -0.52 0.84 -5.70
CA THR A 65 0.11 -0.46 -5.94
C THR A 65 1.24 -0.72 -4.94
N VAL A 66 2.09 0.26 -4.66
CA VAL A 66 3.16 0.17 -3.66
C VAL A 66 2.58 -0.15 -2.28
N VAL A 67 1.53 0.56 -1.87
CA VAL A 67 0.86 0.29 -0.59
C VAL A 67 0.24 -1.11 -0.57
N LEU A 68 -0.36 -1.58 -1.66
CA LEU A 68 -0.89 -2.94 -1.75
C LEU A 68 0.21 -3.99 -1.56
N VAL A 69 1.38 -3.83 -2.19
CA VAL A 69 2.50 -4.76 -2.00
C VAL A 69 3.01 -4.73 -0.55
N ALA A 70 3.09 -3.55 0.07
CA ALA A 70 3.47 -3.42 1.47
C ALA A 70 2.45 -4.06 2.43
N LEU A 71 1.15 -3.96 2.14
CA LEU A 71 0.10 -4.64 2.91
C LEU A 71 0.16 -6.15 2.77
N ILE A 72 0.50 -6.66 1.58
CA ILE A 72 0.75 -8.10 1.38
C ILE A 72 1.95 -8.55 2.21
N ALA A 73 3.03 -7.77 2.23
CA ALA A 73 4.19 -8.04 3.08
C ALA A 73 3.83 -8.12 4.57
N PHE A 74 2.92 -7.26 5.03
CA PHE A 74 2.43 -7.26 6.41
C PHE A 74 1.61 -8.53 6.73
N LEU A 75 0.79 -9.01 5.80
CA LEU A 75 0.05 -10.27 5.98
C LEU A 75 0.99 -11.49 5.99
N ASP A 76 2.05 -11.44 5.20
CA ASP A 76 3.03 -12.53 5.07
C ASP A 76 4.07 -12.58 6.21
N MET A 77 4.07 -11.60 7.12
CA MET A 77 4.83 -11.65 8.39
C MET A 77 4.55 -12.94 9.18
N ARG A 78 3.37 -13.53 9.03
CA ARG A 78 2.99 -14.78 9.70
C ARG A 78 3.80 -15.99 9.23
N ASN A 79 4.33 -15.95 8.00
CA ASN A 79 5.04 -17.06 7.37
C ASN A 79 6.57 -16.99 7.53
N GLY A 80 7.07 -16.01 8.32
CA GLY A 80 8.46 -15.93 8.75
C GLY A 80 9.44 -15.20 7.82
N ASN A 81 8.99 -14.69 6.66
CA ASN A 81 9.88 -14.03 5.68
C ASN A 81 9.29 -12.73 5.08
N PRO A 82 9.00 -11.69 5.89
CA PRO A 82 8.41 -10.44 5.40
C PRO A 82 9.35 -9.56 4.54
N SER A 83 10.66 -9.79 4.62
CA SER A 83 11.66 -8.88 4.05
C SER A 83 11.56 -8.76 2.52
N PHE A 84 11.29 -9.86 1.81
CA PHE A 84 11.30 -9.86 0.34
C PHE A 84 10.23 -8.93 -0.27
N PHE A 85 9.00 -8.98 0.25
CA PHE A 85 7.89 -8.16 -0.25
C PHE A 85 8.04 -6.71 0.16
N LEU A 86 8.57 -6.45 1.36
CA LEU A 86 8.81 -5.11 1.86
C LEU A 86 9.91 -4.42 1.04
N ASP A 87 11.02 -5.09 0.77
CA ASP A 87 12.11 -4.58 -0.07
C ASP A 87 11.60 -4.27 -1.49
N THR A 88 10.80 -5.18 -2.05
CA THR A 88 10.18 -4.99 -3.37
C THR A 88 9.23 -3.79 -3.38
N SER A 89 8.46 -3.56 -2.32
CA SER A 89 7.56 -2.40 -2.21
C SER A 89 8.33 -1.07 -2.21
N ILE A 90 9.46 -1.01 -1.50
CA ILE A 90 10.33 0.18 -1.46
C ILE A 90 10.94 0.43 -2.84
N VAL A 91 11.43 -0.61 -3.50
CA VAL A 91 11.98 -0.50 -4.87
C VAL A 91 10.90 0.01 -5.84
N TYR A 92 9.68 -0.52 -5.78
CA TYR A 92 8.59 -0.02 -6.62
C TYR A 92 8.18 1.42 -6.29
N ALA A 93 8.26 1.84 -5.02
CA ALA A 93 8.02 3.23 -4.63
C ALA A 93 9.01 4.18 -5.31
N LEU A 94 10.29 3.82 -5.28
CA LEU A 94 11.35 4.60 -5.91
C LEU A 94 11.20 4.62 -7.44
N ILE A 95 10.91 3.48 -8.05
CA ILE A 95 10.69 3.39 -9.51
C ILE A 95 9.51 4.27 -9.93
N ASN A 96 8.38 4.21 -9.22
CA ASN A 96 7.20 5.02 -9.56
C ASN A 96 7.48 6.53 -9.48
N PHE A 97 8.22 6.96 -8.44
CA PHE A 97 8.59 8.35 -8.26
C PHE A 97 9.57 8.83 -9.35
N VAL A 98 10.64 8.07 -9.60
CA VAL A 98 11.66 8.42 -10.61
C VAL A 98 11.06 8.41 -12.02
N ALA A 99 10.22 7.43 -12.36
CA ALA A 99 9.56 7.36 -13.65
C ALA A 99 8.68 8.59 -13.92
N THR A 100 7.91 9.02 -12.92
CA THR A 100 7.06 10.22 -13.03
C THR A 100 7.92 11.48 -13.26
N ILE A 101 8.98 11.68 -12.48
CA ILE A 101 9.90 12.81 -12.65
C ILE A 101 10.57 12.78 -14.03
N ALA A 102 11.03 11.61 -14.48
CA ALA A 102 11.66 11.45 -15.78
C ALA A 102 10.72 11.88 -16.91
N ILE A 103 9.45 11.46 -16.86
CA ILE A 103 8.42 11.85 -17.84
C ILE A 103 8.18 13.37 -17.80
N LEU A 104 8.05 13.96 -16.61
CA LEU A 104 7.86 15.41 -16.48
C LEU A 104 9.05 16.19 -17.06
N LYS A 105 10.28 15.81 -16.71
CA LYS A 105 11.49 16.46 -17.24
C LYS A 105 11.57 16.32 -18.76
N TYR A 106 11.22 15.16 -19.30
CA TYR A 106 11.20 14.93 -20.73
C TYR A 106 10.22 15.85 -21.46
N ILE A 107 8.99 15.98 -20.94
CA ILE A 107 7.98 16.88 -21.52
C ILE A 107 8.43 18.35 -21.45
N GLN A 108 9.09 18.75 -20.35
CA GLN A 108 9.62 20.10 -20.19
C GLN A 108 10.74 20.41 -21.19
N HIS A 109 11.69 19.49 -21.40
CA HIS A 109 12.81 19.70 -22.34
C HIS A 109 12.35 19.69 -23.80
N ARG A 110 11.34 18.88 -24.15
CA ARG A 110 10.71 18.86 -25.48
C ARG A 110 10.01 20.17 -25.85
N ARG A 111 9.72 21.08 -24.90
CA ARG A 111 9.10 22.38 -25.15
C ARG A 111 10.11 23.52 -25.41
N LEU A 112 11.42 23.25 -25.33
CA LEU A 112 12.49 24.24 -25.49
C LEU A 112 13.38 24.01 -26.73
N GLY A 113 13.00 23.08 -27.61
CA GLY A 113 13.61 22.90 -28.94
C GLY A 113 12.53 23.06 -30.01
#